data_AF-A0A378KT32-F1
#
_entry.id   AF-A0A378KT32-F1
#
_cell.length_a   1.000
_cell.length_b   1.000
_cell.length_c   1.000
_cell.angle_alpha   90.00
_cell.angle_beta   90.00
_cell.angle_gamma   90.00
#
_symmetry.space_group_name_H-M   'P 1'
#
loop_
_entity.id
_entity.type
_entity.pdbx_description
1 polymer ?
#
loop_
_entity_poly.entity_id
_entity_poly.type
_entity_poly.pdbx_seq_one_letter_code
_entity_poly.pdbx_strand_id
1 'polypeptide(L)'
;MLEKIVSGGQTGVDRAALDIAIALGIEYGGWCPKGRLDENGSLPRKYKNLTEVNAEFSNEKENYDARTKKNIRDSDGTLILLPSSKRIKDGTLLTIEVVSSSRKPYFIVDLSVDTSAIEGCIGWIADYDINTLNVAGPREAASS
;
A
#
# COMPACT_ATOMS: atom_id res chain seq x y z
N MET A 1 15.55 -3.69 -10.22
CA MET A 1 14.45 -4.33 -11.00
C MET A 1 13.37 -4.68 -10.00
N LEU A 2 12.08 -4.55 -10.31
CA LEU A 2 11.06 -4.82 -9.28
C LEU A 2 11.03 -6.32 -8.93
N GLU A 3 11.39 -6.67 -7.70
CA GLU A 3 11.45 -8.06 -7.22
C GLU A 3 10.23 -8.40 -6.35
N LYS A 4 9.72 -7.42 -5.61
CA LYS A 4 8.65 -7.63 -4.63
C LYS A 4 7.65 -6.49 -4.55
N ILE A 5 6.38 -6.84 -4.43
CA ILE A 5 5.28 -5.91 -4.12
C ILE A 5 4.80 -6.17 -2.69
N VAL A 6 4.77 -5.13 -1.85
CA VAL A 6 4.21 -5.21 -0.51
C VAL A 6 2.97 -4.32 -0.37
N SER A 7 2.00 -4.78 0.42
CA SER A 7 0.83 -3.99 0.77
C SER A 7 0.20 -4.48 2.07
N GLY A 8 -0.74 -3.72 2.63
CA GLY A 8 -1.41 -4.08 3.88
C GLY A 8 -2.66 -4.93 3.75
N GLY A 9 -3.07 -5.22 2.51
CA GLY A 9 -4.17 -6.13 2.18
C GLY A 9 -5.57 -5.65 2.57
N GLN A 10 -5.73 -4.34 2.77
CA GLN A 10 -7.04 -3.70 2.80
C GLN A 10 -7.77 -3.90 1.45
N THR A 11 -9.09 -3.85 1.42
CA THR A 11 -9.86 -3.75 0.16
C THR A 11 -9.36 -2.62 -0.75
N GLY A 12 -9.68 -2.65 -2.04
CA GLY A 12 -9.28 -1.61 -2.99
C GLY A 12 -7.84 -1.74 -3.42
N VAL A 13 -7.08 -0.64 -3.35
CA VAL A 13 -5.72 -0.55 -3.93
C VAL A 13 -4.79 -1.62 -3.38
N ASP A 14 -4.82 -1.84 -2.07
CA ASP A 14 -3.97 -2.81 -1.40
C ASP A 14 -4.17 -4.24 -1.96
N ARG A 15 -5.43 -4.70 -2.07
CA ARG A 15 -5.75 -6.01 -2.66
C ARG A 15 -5.42 -6.07 -4.15
N ALA A 16 -5.66 -5.00 -4.91
CA ALA A 16 -5.31 -4.95 -6.33
C ALA A 16 -3.80 -5.13 -6.54
N ALA A 17 -2.97 -4.53 -5.68
CA ALA A 17 -1.52 -4.70 -5.71
C ALA A 17 -1.08 -6.14 -5.40
N LEU A 18 -1.72 -6.79 -4.43
CA LEU A 18 -1.43 -8.20 -4.11
C LEU A 18 -1.89 -9.13 -5.23
N ASP A 19 -3.08 -8.88 -5.80
CA ASP A 19 -3.64 -9.69 -6.87
C ASP A 19 -2.81 -9.61 -8.16
N ILE A 20 -2.32 -8.42 -8.53
CA ILE A 20 -1.46 -8.28 -9.71
C ILE A 20 -0.09 -8.92 -9.50
N ALA A 21 0.50 -8.82 -8.30
CA ALA A 21 1.76 -9.49 -7.97
C ALA A 21 1.64 -11.01 -8.13
N ILE A 22 0.55 -11.59 -7.60
CA ILE A 22 0.22 -13.01 -7.76
C ILE A 22 0.05 -13.38 -9.24
N ALA A 23 -0.73 -12.59 -9.99
CA ALA A 23 -1.01 -12.86 -11.39
C ALA A 23 0.25 -12.82 -12.28
N LEU A 24 1.19 -11.93 -11.96
CA LEU A 24 2.46 -11.76 -12.68
C LEU A 24 3.60 -12.64 -12.16
N GLY A 25 3.39 -13.40 -11.08
CA GLY A 25 4.43 -14.23 -10.46
C GLY A 25 5.53 -13.42 -9.76
N ILE A 26 5.26 -12.16 -9.42
CA ILE A 26 6.15 -11.29 -8.65
C ILE A 26 6.03 -11.68 -7.16
N GLU A 27 7.13 -11.65 -6.40
CA GLU A 27 7.05 -11.90 -4.97
C GLU A 27 6.10 -10.89 -4.32
N TYR A 28 5.23 -11.37 -3.43
CA TYR A 28 4.33 -10.49 -2.69
C TYR A 28 4.43 -10.71 -1.19
N GLY A 29 4.10 -9.68 -0.42
CA GLY A 29 4.00 -9.75 1.03
C GLY A 29 3.56 -8.43 1.65
N GLY A 30 4.06 -8.16 2.84
CA GLY A 30 3.78 -6.92 3.57
C GLY A 30 3.19 -7.17 4.95
N TRP A 31 2.93 -6.06 5.62
CA TRP A 31 2.39 -6.03 6.98
C TRP A 31 0.89 -5.75 6.93
N CYS A 32 0.11 -6.62 7.56
CA CYS A 32 -1.32 -6.45 7.77
C CYS A 32 -1.63 -6.17 9.25
N PRO A 33 -2.82 -5.66 9.59
CA PRO A 33 -3.24 -5.48 10.98
C PRO A 33 -3.18 -6.79 11.76
N LYS A 34 -2.90 -6.73 13.07
CA LYS A 34 -3.11 -7.83 14.01
C LYS A 34 -4.56 -8.32 13.90
N GLY A 35 -4.75 -9.64 13.85
CA GLY A 35 -6.02 -10.30 13.55
C GLY A 35 -6.32 -10.47 12.05
N ARG A 36 -5.40 -10.05 11.17
CA ARG A 36 -5.58 -10.04 9.70
C ARG A 36 -6.88 -9.34 9.30
N LEU A 37 -7.06 -8.12 9.81
CA LEU A 37 -8.29 -7.35 9.60
C LEU A 37 -8.25 -6.56 8.29
N ASP A 38 -9.43 -6.35 7.72
CA ASP A 38 -9.73 -5.40 6.65
C ASP A 38 -11.15 -4.84 6.86
N GLU A 39 -11.65 -3.99 5.95
CA GLU A 39 -12.99 -3.38 6.13
C GLU A 39 -14.16 -4.36 6.07
N ASN A 40 -13.96 -5.58 5.55
CA ASN A 40 -14.95 -6.64 5.56
C ASN A 40 -14.79 -7.56 6.80
N GLY A 41 -13.89 -7.21 7.72
CA GLY A 41 -13.65 -7.88 8.99
C GLY A 41 -12.52 -8.91 8.95
N SER A 42 -12.17 -9.49 7.81
CA SER A 42 -11.05 -10.43 7.72
C SER A 42 -10.46 -10.54 6.32
N LEU A 43 -9.14 -10.50 6.29
CA LEU A 43 -8.32 -10.56 5.09
C LEU A 43 -8.33 -11.96 4.47
N PRO A 44 -8.59 -12.09 3.15
CA PRO A 44 -8.70 -13.37 2.48
C PRO A 44 -7.48 -14.30 2.67
N ARG A 45 -7.73 -15.58 2.92
CA ARG A 45 -6.68 -16.60 3.14
C ARG A 45 -5.75 -16.84 1.95
N LYS A 46 -6.12 -16.37 0.75
CA LYS A 46 -5.27 -16.45 -0.44
C LYS A 46 -3.95 -15.68 -0.29
N TYR A 47 -3.92 -14.63 0.53
CA TYR A 47 -2.75 -13.79 0.78
C TYR A 47 -1.88 -14.36 1.91
N LYS A 48 -1.20 -15.47 1.64
CA LYS A 48 -0.45 -16.25 2.65
C LYS A 48 0.82 -15.56 3.14
N ASN A 49 1.41 -14.70 2.32
CA ASN A 49 2.71 -14.06 2.62
C ASN A 49 2.59 -12.72 3.36
N LEU A 50 1.42 -12.40 3.91
CA LEU A 50 1.24 -11.22 4.77
C LEU A 50 1.55 -11.57 6.22
N THR A 51 2.31 -10.69 6.87
CA THR A 51 2.69 -10.81 8.29
C THR A 51 1.86 -9.84 9.12
N GLU A 52 1.34 -10.30 10.26
CA GLU A 52 0.64 -9.41 11.19
C GLU A 52 1.62 -8.48 11.91
N VAL A 53 1.23 -7.24 12.13
CA VAL A 53 1.95 -6.38 13.07
C VAL A 53 1.90 -7.00 14.47
N ASN A 54 3.07 -7.07 15.11
CA ASN A 54 3.22 -7.64 16.44
C ASN A 54 3.38 -6.51 17.48
N ALA A 55 2.26 -6.01 18.00
CA ALA A 55 2.19 -5.08 19.12
C ALA A 55 0.79 -5.15 19.76
N GLU A 56 0.66 -4.60 20.96
CA GLU A 56 -0.65 -4.29 21.56
C GLU A 56 -1.07 -2.88 21.14
N PHE A 57 -2.35 -2.72 20.85
CA PHE A 57 -2.94 -1.48 20.37
C PHE A 57 -4.12 -1.11 21.26
N SER A 58 -4.25 0.16 21.60
CA SER A 58 -5.35 0.67 22.43
C SER A 58 -6.66 0.80 21.65
N ASN A 59 -6.56 0.83 20.32
CA ASN A 59 -7.68 0.95 19.40
C ASN A 59 -7.32 0.39 18.00
N GLU A 60 -8.32 0.21 17.15
CA GLU A 60 -8.14 -0.34 15.80
C GLU A 60 -7.32 0.60 14.89
N LYS A 61 -7.42 1.92 15.11
CA LYS A 61 -6.66 2.90 14.34
C LYS A 61 -5.17 2.70 14.51
N GLU A 62 -4.68 2.52 15.73
CA GLU A 62 -3.26 2.24 16.01
C GLU A 62 -2.77 0.96 15.31
N ASN A 63 -3.63 -0.06 15.20
CA ASN A 63 -3.33 -1.30 14.49
C ASN A 63 -3.14 -1.05 12.98
N TYR A 64 -4.06 -0.29 12.35
CA TYR A 64 -3.92 0.11 10.95
C TYR A 64 -2.75 1.09 10.71
N ASP A 65 -2.50 2.02 11.62
CA ASP A 65 -1.37 2.95 11.52
C ASP A 65 -0.04 2.18 11.58
N ALA A 66 0.06 1.18 12.46
CA ALA A 66 1.25 0.37 12.61
C ALA A 66 1.59 -0.41 11.34
N ARG A 67 0.60 -1.02 10.68
CA ARG A 67 0.85 -1.75 9.44
C ARG A 67 1.28 -0.81 8.32
N THR A 68 0.71 0.39 8.23
CA THR A 68 1.10 1.40 7.23
C THR A 68 2.56 1.83 7.44
N LYS A 69 2.92 2.17 8.68
CA LYS A 69 4.30 2.56 9.03
C LYS A 69 5.31 1.46 8.72
N LYS A 70 4.99 0.19 9.02
CA LYS A 70 5.89 -0.92 8.73
C LYS A 70 6.06 -1.17 7.22
N ASN A 71 4.99 -1.11 6.43
CA ASN A 71 5.09 -1.27 4.97
C ASN A 71 5.95 -0.16 4.34
N ILE A 72 5.81 1.10 4.80
CA ILE A 72 6.65 2.21 4.32
C ILE A 72 8.11 2.02 4.74
N ARG A 73 8.36 1.62 5.98
CA ARG A 73 9.72 1.45 6.51
C ARG A 73 10.47 0.29 5.82
N ASP A 74 9.79 -0.83 5.63
CA ASP A 74 10.37 -2.10 5.17
C ASP A 74 10.27 -2.28 3.64
N SER A 75 10.05 -1.19 2.90
CA SER A 75 10.12 -1.12 1.43
C SER A 75 11.14 -0.08 0.98
N ASP A 76 11.52 -0.13 -0.29
CA ASP A 76 12.46 0.82 -0.89
C ASP A 76 11.76 2.12 -1.26
N GLY A 77 10.50 2.04 -1.72
CA GLY A 77 9.66 3.19 -1.96
C GLY A 77 8.16 2.87 -1.89
N THR A 78 7.35 3.92 -1.81
CA THR A 78 5.89 3.80 -1.72
C THR A 78 5.18 4.46 -2.92
N LEU A 79 4.45 3.68 -3.68
CA LEU A 79 3.51 4.14 -4.70
C LEU A 79 2.12 4.33 -4.07
N ILE A 80 1.57 5.54 -4.17
CA ILE A 80 0.23 5.86 -3.72
C ILE A 80 -0.67 6.02 -4.94
N LEU A 81 -1.63 5.11 -5.10
CA LEU A 81 -2.62 5.18 -6.18
C LEU A 81 -3.89 5.86 -5.68
N LEU A 82 -4.36 6.87 -6.39
CA LEU A 82 -5.60 7.58 -6.16
C LEU A 82 -6.55 7.29 -7.34
N PRO A 83 -7.49 6.35 -7.21
CA PRO A 83 -8.43 6.00 -8.29
C PRO A 83 -9.45 7.11 -8.59
N SER A 84 -9.68 8.02 -7.64
CA SER A 84 -10.67 9.10 -7.71
C SER A 84 -10.21 10.29 -6.89
N SER A 85 -10.18 11.48 -7.49
CA SER A 85 -9.86 12.75 -6.83
C SER A 85 -10.90 13.20 -5.79
N LYS A 86 -12.09 12.59 -5.74
CA LYS A 86 -13.21 13.15 -4.98
C LYS A 86 -13.08 12.96 -3.47
N ARG A 87 -12.33 11.98 -2.95
CA ARG A 87 -12.24 11.72 -1.49
C ARG A 87 -10.95 11.02 -1.07
N ILE A 88 -9.86 11.76 -0.90
CA ILE A 88 -8.73 11.27 -0.08
C ILE A 88 -9.22 11.24 1.38
N LYS A 89 -9.63 10.06 1.87
CA LYS A 89 -10.03 9.85 3.27
C LYS A 89 -8.82 9.52 4.16
N ASP A 90 -9.05 9.54 5.48
CA ASP A 90 -8.05 9.46 6.56
C ASP A 90 -6.89 8.46 6.35
N GLY A 91 -7.16 7.25 5.85
CA GLY A 91 -6.12 6.23 5.65
C GLY A 91 -5.07 6.56 4.58
N THR A 92 -5.49 7.23 3.51
CA THR A 92 -4.58 7.67 2.44
C THR A 92 -3.81 8.92 2.87
N LEU A 93 -4.46 9.85 3.59
CA LEU A 93 -3.80 11.01 4.19
C LEU A 93 -2.67 10.60 5.14
N LEU A 94 -2.93 9.61 6.01
CA LEU A 94 -1.89 9.07 6.90
C LEU A 94 -0.71 8.51 6.10
N THR A 95 -0.96 7.76 5.03
CA THR A 95 0.12 7.23 4.19
C THR A 95 0.98 8.35 3.62
N ILE A 96 0.36 9.44 3.13
CA ILE A 96 1.05 10.63 2.62
C ILE A 96 1.86 11.32 3.73
N GLU A 97 1.28 11.50 4.91
CA GLU A 97 1.95 12.14 6.06
C GLU A 97 3.16 11.32 6.55
N VAL A 98 2.96 10.01 6.72
CA VAL A 98 4.00 9.09 7.16
C VAL A 98 5.10 8.99 6.12
N VAL A 99 4.78 8.88 4.84
CA VAL A 99 5.83 8.75 3.82
C VAL A 99 6.62 10.05 3.67
N SER A 100 5.94 11.21 3.72
CA SER A 100 6.58 12.52 3.68
C SER A 100 7.56 12.76 4.83
N SER A 101 7.29 12.16 6.00
CA SER A 101 8.19 12.23 7.17
C SER A 101 9.25 11.12 7.21
N SER A 102 9.10 10.05 6.41
CA SER A 102 9.96 8.86 6.46
C SER A 102 11.30 8.97 5.72
N ARG A 103 11.53 10.05 4.96
CA ARG A 103 12.66 10.20 4.00
C ARG A 103 12.73 9.11 2.91
N LYS A 104 11.75 8.21 2.83
CA LYS A 104 11.65 7.21 1.77
C LYS A 104 11.11 7.86 0.49
N PRO A 105 11.59 7.42 -0.70
CA PRO A 105 11.01 7.87 -1.95
C PRO A 105 9.55 7.45 -2.05
N TYR A 106 8.74 8.33 -2.61
CA TYR A 106 7.34 8.05 -2.87
C TYR A 106 6.88 8.70 -4.16
N PHE A 107 5.87 8.10 -4.77
CA PHE A 107 5.26 8.58 -6.00
C PHE A 107 3.75 8.49 -5.88
N ILE A 108 3.05 9.55 -6.29
CA ILE A 108 1.59 9.62 -6.21
C ILE A 108 1.05 9.65 -7.63
N VAL A 109 0.14 8.74 -7.94
CA VAL A 109 -0.56 8.69 -9.23
C VAL A 109 -2.04 8.92 -9.00
N ASP A 110 -2.56 10.01 -9.55
CA ASP A 110 -4.00 10.25 -9.66
C ASP A 110 -4.51 9.73 -11.00
N LEU A 111 -5.13 8.54 -10.94
CA LEU A 111 -5.67 7.85 -12.11
C LEU A 111 -6.91 8.55 -12.69
N SER A 112 -7.50 9.51 -11.97
CA SER A 112 -8.64 10.29 -12.46
C SER A 112 -8.23 11.48 -13.33
N VAL A 113 -6.95 11.85 -13.32
CA VAL A 113 -6.44 13.05 -14.01
C VAL A 113 -5.59 12.67 -15.20
N ASP A 114 -4.61 11.76 -15.02
CA ASP A 114 -3.63 11.52 -16.07
C ASP A 114 -2.99 10.12 -15.99
N THR A 115 -3.13 9.35 -17.07
CA THR A 115 -2.47 8.04 -17.21
C THR A 115 -1.02 8.16 -17.66
N SER A 116 -0.57 9.33 -18.13
CA SER A 116 0.84 9.60 -18.43
C SER A 116 1.74 9.52 -17.20
N ALA A 117 1.18 9.68 -16.00
CA ALA A 117 1.86 9.49 -14.73
C ALA A 117 2.38 8.04 -14.54
N ILE A 118 1.90 7.07 -15.34
CA ILE A 118 2.42 5.71 -15.35
C ILE A 118 3.87 5.68 -15.85
N GLU A 119 4.21 6.44 -16.90
CA GLU A 119 5.59 6.50 -17.41
C GLU A 119 6.52 7.13 -16.36
N GLY A 120 6.04 8.18 -15.68
CA GLY A 120 6.75 8.80 -14.56
C GLY A 120 7.01 7.82 -13.41
N CYS A 121 6.04 6.95 -13.11
CA CYS A 121 6.21 5.91 -12.08
C CYS A 121 7.30 4.90 -12.45
N ILE A 122 7.40 4.50 -13.72
CA ILE A 122 8.43 3.57 -14.19
C ILE A 122 9.81 4.21 -14.07
N GLY A 123 9.96 5.46 -14.50
CA GLY A 123 11.19 6.23 -14.34
C GLY A 123 11.59 6.36 -12.87
N TRP A 124 10.64 6.71 -12.01
CA TRP A 124 10.86 6.80 -10.56
C TRP A 124 11.34 5.49 -9.93
N ILE A 125 10.77 4.34 -10.30
CA ILE A 125 11.23 3.02 -9.82
C ILE A 125 12.69 2.78 -10.21
N ALA A 126 13.08 3.14 -11.43
CA ALA A 126 14.43 2.97 -11.92
C ALA A 126 15.42 3.94 -11.24
N ASP A 127 15.07 5.22 -11.14
CA ASP A 127 15.94 6.28 -10.59
C ASP A 127 16.29 6.05 -9.11
N TYR A 128 15.37 5.45 -8.35
CA TYR A 128 15.55 5.16 -6.92
C TYR A 128 15.94 3.70 -6.63
N ASP A 129 16.21 2.90 -7.67
CA ASP A 129 16.52 1.46 -7.56
C ASP A 129 15.56 0.69 -6.62
N ILE A 130 14.26 0.86 -6.86
CA ILE A 130 13.22 0.26 -6.03
C ILE A 130 13.08 -1.22 -6.39
N ASN A 131 13.48 -2.10 -5.48
CA ASN A 131 13.37 -3.56 -5.64
C ASN A 131 12.17 -4.12 -4.86
N THR A 132 11.84 -3.53 -3.70
CA THR A 132 10.62 -3.77 -2.93
C THR A 132 9.72 -2.53 -2.97
N LEU A 133 8.60 -2.62 -3.69
CA LEU A 133 7.63 -1.54 -3.82
C LEU A 133 6.45 -1.73 -2.87
N ASN A 134 6.23 -0.77 -1.97
CA ASN A 134 4.98 -0.67 -1.25
C ASN A 134 3.92 0.01 -2.12
N VAL A 135 2.74 -0.59 -2.25
CA VAL A 135 1.60 0.00 -2.95
C VAL A 135 0.46 0.22 -1.98
N ALA A 136 -0.01 1.47 -1.91
CA ALA A 136 -1.04 1.91 -0.99
C ALA A 136 -2.06 2.80 -1.69
N GLY A 137 -3.27 2.87 -1.11
CA GLY A 137 -4.32 3.76 -1.59
C GLY A 137 -5.61 3.60 -0.80
N PRO A 138 -6.71 4.24 -1.25
CA PRO A 138 -7.98 4.16 -0.55
C PRO A 138 -8.56 2.74 -0.58
N ARG A 139 -9.35 2.44 0.45
CA ARG A 139 -10.23 1.27 0.50
C ARG A 139 -11.39 1.37 -0.51
N GLU A 140 -12.05 0.25 -0.81
CA GLU A 140 -13.13 0.21 -1.81
C GLU A 140 -14.26 1.18 -1.46
N ALA A 141 -14.72 1.17 -0.20
CA ALA A 141 -15.76 2.09 0.29
C ALA A 141 -15.35 3.58 0.30
N ALA A 142 -14.09 3.89 0.07
CA ALA A 142 -13.59 5.27 -0.07
C ALA A 142 -13.40 5.70 -1.53
N SER A 143 -13.55 4.79 -2.49
CA SER A 143 -13.30 5.02 -3.92
C SER A 143 -14.57 5.26 -4.75
N SER A 144 -15.76 5.15 -4.14
CA SER A 144 -17.10 5.32 -4.73
C SER A 144 -17.73 6.69 -4.44
#